data_AF-A0A8J7AEG4-F1
#
_entry.id   AF-A0A8J7AEG4-F1
#
_cell.length_a   1.000
_cell.length_b   1.000
_cell.length_c   1.000
_cell.angle_alpha   90.00
_cell.angle_beta   90.00
_cell.angle_gamma   90.00
#
_symmetry.space_group_name_H-M   'P 1'
#
loop_
_entity.id
_entity.type
_entity.pdbx_description
1 polymer ?
#
loop_
_entity_poly.entity_id
_entity_poly.type
_entity_poly.pdbx_seq_one_letter_code
_entity_poly.pdbx_strand_id
1 'polypeptide(L)' 'MPNSCHVYLSRNGQNQVLTIPDEFALPGTEVLLRKEGNRLIIEPICPSSLLSLLATLEEITENFPDVDEELLPLDDITL' A
#
# COMPACT_ATOMS: atom_id res chain seq x y z
N MET A 1 -10.94 -14.66 20.26
CA MET A 1 -11.41 -13.80 19.15
C MET A 1 -12.28 -14.68 18.26
N PRO A 2 -13.40 -14.21 17.68
CA PRO A 2 -14.18 -15.07 16.81
C PRO A 2 -13.32 -15.39 15.57
N ASN A 3 -13.03 -16.68 15.36
CA ASN A 3 -12.10 -17.15 14.34
C ASN A 3 -12.78 -17.34 12.97
N SER A 4 -14.09 -17.11 12.89
CA SER A 4 -14.91 -17.31 11.69
C SER A 4 -16.27 -16.62 11.84
N CYS A 5 -16.82 -16.17 10.73
CA CYS A 5 -18.20 -15.66 10.61
C CYS A 5 -18.87 -16.32 9.40
N HIS A 6 -20.15 -16.64 9.52
CA HIS A 6 -20.94 -17.18 8.42
C HIS A 6 -21.56 -16.03 7.64
N VAL A 7 -21.21 -15.94 6.35
CA VAL A 7 -21.65 -14.86 5.46
C VAL A 7 -22.26 -15.45 4.20
N TYR A 8 -23.18 -14.70 3.59
CA TYR A 8 -23.86 -15.08 2.37
C TYR A 8 -23.20 -14.40 1.16
N LEU A 9 -23.09 -15.13 0.05
CA LEU A 9 -22.69 -14.56 -1.23
C LEU A 9 -23.90 -13.89 -1.88
N SER A 10 -23.70 -12.68 -2.37
CA SER A 10 -24.68 -12.00 -3.22
C SER A 10 -24.25 -12.06 -4.69
N ARG A 11 -25.19 -11.73 -5.58
CA ARG A 11 -24.95 -11.63 -7.03
C ARG A 11 -25.11 -10.18 -7.46
N ASN A 12 -24.14 -9.67 -8.21
CA ASN A 12 -24.23 -8.40 -8.91
C ASN A 12 -24.02 -8.65 -10.41
N GLY A 13 -25.13 -8.84 -11.12
CA GLY A 13 -25.11 -9.31 -12.51
C GLY A 13 -24.42 -10.67 -12.64
N GLN A 14 -23.33 -10.73 -13.40
CA GLN A 14 -22.53 -11.95 -13.56
C GLN A 14 -21.55 -12.18 -12.40
N ASN A 15 -21.29 -11.16 -11.58
CA ASN A 15 -20.30 -11.20 -10.52
C ASN A 15 -20.89 -11.77 -9.21
N GLN A 16 -20.07 -12.49 -8.45
CA GLN A 16 -20.37 -12.83 -7.06
C GLN A 16 -19.74 -11.77 -6.15
N VAL A 17 -20.46 -11.35 -5.13
CA VAL A 17 -20.00 -10.34 -4.17
C VAL A 17 -20.04 -10.95 -2.78
N LEU A 18 -18.89 -10.86 -2.10
CA LEU A 18 -18.71 -11.21 -0.70
C LEU A 18 -18.58 -9.92 0.10
N THR A 19 -19.50 -9.68 1.03
CA THR A 19 -19.37 -8.57 1.99
C THR A 19 -18.50 -9.03 3.15
N ILE A 20 -17.38 -8.34 3.36
CA ILE A 20 -16.45 -8.61 4.46
C ILE A 20 -16.93 -7.78 5.67
N PRO A 21 -17.29 -8.41 6.80
CA PRO A 21 -17.63 -7.68 8.02
C PRO A 21 -16.43 -6.87 8.56
N ASP A 22 -16.69 -5.82 9.33
CA ASP A 22 -15.68 -4.89 9.82
C ASP A 22 -14.59 -5.58 10.66
N GLU A 23 -14.95 -6.63 11.40
CA GLU A 23 -13.99 -7.40 12.19
C GLU A 23 -12.99 -8.22 11.34
N PHE A 24 -13.24 -8.37 10.03
CA PHE A 24 -12.37 -9.02 9.06
C PHE A 24 -11.82 -8.04 8.00
N ALA A 25 -12.00 -6.72 8.19
CA ALA A 25 -11.56 -5.72 7.23
C ALA A 25 -10.05 -5.83 6.95
N LEU A 26 -9.70 -5.88 5.66
CA LEU A 26 -8.32 -5.88 5.20
C LEU A 26 -7.79 -4.44 5.05
N PRO A 27 -6.50 -4.20 5.27
CA PRO A 27 -5.90 -2.90 5.03
C PRO A 27 -5.84 -2.59 3.53
N GLY A 28 -6.08 -1.33 3.17
CA GLY A 28 -5.99 -0.85 1.79
C GLY A 28 -7.29 -1.01 1.00
N THR A 29 -7.21 -0.71 -0.30
CA THR A 29 -8.35 -0.76 -1.25
C THR A 29 -8.20 -1.86 -2.31
N GLU A 30 -7.03 -2.48 -2.39
CA GLU A 30 -6.69 -3.50 -3.38
C GLU A 30 -6.38 -4.83 -2.71
N VAL A 31 -6.85 -5.91 -3.32
CA VAL A 31 -6.68 -7.27 -2.82
C VAL A 31 -6.38 -8.22 -3.96
N LEU A 32 -5.55 -9.22 -3.68
CA LEU A 32 -5.30 -10.37 -4.53
C LEU A 32 -6.27 -11.49 -4.13
N LEU A 33 -7.02 -12.01 -5.09
CA LEU A 33 -7.89 -13.18 -4.90
C LEU A 33 -7.25 -14.40 -5.56
N ARG A 34 -6.97 -15.44 -4.76
CA ARG A 34 -6.40 -16.71 -5.22
C ARG A 34 -7.29 -17.88 -4.85
N LYS A 35 -7.40 -18.88 -5.73
CA LYS A 35 -8.16 -20.11 -5.49
C LYS A 35 -7.21 -21.28 -5.24
N GLU A 36 -7.36 -21.93 -4.10
CA GLU A 36 -6.64 -23.16 -3.75
C GLU A 36 -7.64 -24.28 -3.50
N GLY A 37 -7.81 -25.17 -4.49
CA GLY A 37 -8.84 -26.21 -4.45
C GLY A 37 -10.24 -25.61 -4.27
N ASN A 38 -10.83 -25.84 -3.10
CA ASN A 38 -12.17 -25.35 -2.75
C ASN A 38 -12.15 -24.09 -1.87
N ARG A 39 -10.99 -23.46 -1.70
CA ARG A 39 -10.82 -22.26 -0.86
C ARG A 39 -10.52 -21.05 -1.73
N LEU A 40 -11.10 -19.91 -1.34
CA LEU A 40 -10.69 -18.60 -1.82
C LEU A 40 -9.83 -17.96 -0.73
N ILE A 41 -8.65 -17.49 -1.13
CA ILE A 41 -7.69 -16.79 -0.30
C ILE A 41 -7.67 -15.34 -0.80
N ILE A 42 -7.91 -14.40 0.11
CA ILE A 42 -7.91 -12.96 -0.17
C ILE A 42 -6.77 -12.35 0.63
N GLU A 43 -5.82 -11.73 -0.06
CA GLU A 43 -4.62 -11.13 0.53
C GLU A 43 -4.59 -9.64 0.13
N PRO A 44 -4.32 -8.70 1.05
CA PRO A 44 -4.21 -7.29 0.69
C PRO A 44 -3.00 -7.07 -0.22
N ILE A 45 -3.17 -6.25 -1.25
CA ILE A 45 -2.04 -5.71 -2.01
C ILE A 45 -1.62 -4.46 -1.26
N CYS A 46 -0.60 -4.60 -0.41
CA CYS A 46 0.00 -3.43 0.21
C CYS A 46 0.71 -2.63 -0.89
N PRO A 47 0.29 -1.39 -1.18
CA PRO A 47 1.14 -0.52 -1.99
C PRO A 47 2.49 -0.46 -1.30
N SER A 48 3.57 -0.69 -2.06
CA SER A 48 4.92 -0.53 -1.53
C SER A 48 5.00 0.87 -0.91
N SER A 49 5.12 0.94 0.41
CA SER A 49 5.22 2.23 1.06
C SER A 49 6.44 2.97 0.50
N LEU A 50 6.40 4.30 0.40
CA LEU A 50 7.57 5.07 -0.01
C LEU A 50 8.79 4.64 0.83
N LEU A 51 8.59 4.37 2.12
CA LEU A 51 9.60 3.84 3.03
C LEU A 51 10.13 2.47 2.58
N SER A 52 9.26 1.54 2.21
CA SER A 52 9.65 0.22 1.67
C SER A 52 10.45 0.34 0.39
N LEU A 53 10.11 1.29 -0.49
CA LEU A 53 10.88 1.55 -1.71
C LEU A 53 12.23 2.19 -1.41
N LEU A 54 12.27 3.20 -0.54
CA LEU A 54 13.52 3.82 -0.09
C LEU A 54 14.47 2.80 0.55
N ALA A 55 13.95 1.84 1.31
CA ALA A 55 14.73 0.75 1.90
C ALA A 55 15.34 -0.23 0.87
N THR A 56 14.85 -0.24 -0.37
CA THR A 56 15.42 -1.04 -1.46
C THR A 56 16.49 -0.32 -2.26
N LEU A 57 16.69 0.99 -2.05
CA LEU A 57 17.71 1.76 -2.76
C LEU A 57 19.10 1.41 -2.21
N GLU A 58 20.06 1.25 -3.12
CA GLU A 58 21.46 1.07 -2.77
C GLU A 58 22.05 2.36 -2.18
N GLU A 59 23.09 2.21 -1.37
CA GLU A 59 23.82 3.34 -0.82
C GLU A 59 24.50 4.13 -1.95
N ILE A 60 24.23 5.44 -2.01
CA ILE A 60 24.88 6.34 -2.95
C ILE A 60 26.28 6.61 -2.42
N THR A 61 27.30 6.08 -3.11
CA THR A 61 28.72 6.26 -2.75
C THR A 61 29.33 7.52 -3.36
N GLU A 62 28.61 8.15 -4.29
CA GLU A 62 29.02 9.39 -4.92
C GLU A 62 28.90 10.55 -3.94
N ASN A 63 29.94 11.37 -3.86
CA ASN A 63 29.83 12.63 -3.15
C ASN A 63 28.85 13.53 -3.90
N PHE A 64 27.86 14.03 -3.18
CA PHE A 64 26.97 15.05 -3.73
C PHE A 64 27.80 16.29 -4.07
N PRO A 65 27.59 16.89 -5.25
CA PRO A 65 28.22 18.17 -5.57
C PRO A 65 27.74 19.24 -4.60
N ASP A 66 28.52 20.29 -4.42
CA ASP A 66 28.05 21.47 -3.72
C ASP A 66 26.99 22.16 -4.58
N VAL A 67 25.73 21.96 -4.23
CA VAL A 67 24.58 22.54 -4.93
C VAL A 67 24.43 24.04 -4.63
N ASP A 68 25.15 24.55 -3.63
CA ASP A 68 25.10 25.94 -3.20
C ASP A 68 26.14 26.81 -3.93
N GLU A 69 27.10 26.21 -4.64
CA GLU A 69 28.21 26.93 -5.33
C GLU A 69 27.72 28.03 -6.30
N GLU A 70 26.59 27.79 -6.97
CA GLU A 70 26.02 28.72 -7.96
C GLU A 70 24.79 29.48 -7.43
N LEU A 71 24.42 29.28 -6.16
CA LEU A 71 23.26 29.96 -5.61
C LEU A 71 23.54 31.44 -5.42
N LEU A 72 22.55 32.24 -5.81
CA LEU A 72 22.51 33.64 -5.45
C LEU A 72 22.40 33.77 -3.92
N PRO A 73 22.93 34.86 -3.34
CA PRO A 73 22.75 35.14 -1.92
C PRO A 73 21.26 35.16 -1.56
N LEU A 74 20.96 34.75 -0.33
CA LEU A 74 19.59 34.78 0.21
C LEU A 74 18.99 36.18 0.07
N ASP A 75 17.71 36.23 -0.28
CA ASP A 75 16.96 37.47 -0.22
C ASP A 75 16.90 37.99 1.22
N ASP A 76 17.00 39.32 1.38
CA ASP A 76 16.70 39.96 2.65
C ASP A 76 15.24 39.68 3.02
N ILE A 77 15.03 39.03 4.16
CA ILE A 77 13.69 38.84 4.72
C ILE A 77 13.40 39.91 5.79
N THR A 78 12.25 40.56 5.68
CA THR A 78 11.68 41.37 6.76
C THR A 78 10.95 40.45 7.74
N LEU A 79 11.47 40.32 8.96
CA LEU A 79 10.82 39.64 10.09
C LEU A 79 9.78 40.54 10.77
#